data_AF-A0A943XGQ7-F1
#
_entry.id   AF-A0A943XGQ7-F1
#
_cell.length_a   1.000
_cell.length_b   1.000
_cell.length_c   1.000
_cell.angle_alpha   90.00
_cell.angle_beta   90.00
_cell.angle_gamma   90.00
#
_symmetry.space_group_name_H-M   'P 1'
#
loop_
_entity.id
_entity.type
_entity.pdbx_description
1 polymer ?
#
loop_
_entity_poly.entity_id
_entity_poly.type
_entity_poly.pdbx_seq_one_letter_code
_entity_poly.pdbx_strand_id
1 'polypeptide(L)'
;MKNYNVKAKEWQPLSDIMGQDYDHTKAYTVHANSIGIGFLCYLKTTETPDNGIRGKELAPFSDVSVVADTGDKVYFKGSAVPVNVFIEDAE
;
A
#
# COMPACT_ATOMS: atom_id res chain seq x y z
N MET A 1 -4.94 -0.66 -15.00
CA MET A 1 -4.40 -1.18 -13.72
C MET A 1 -2.91 -1.44 -13.85
N LYS A 2 -2.07 -0.81 -13.02
CA LYS A 2 -0.61 -0.99 -13.02
C LYS A 2 -0.20 -1.87 -11.84
N ASN A 3 0.84 -2.70 -12.01
CA ASN A 3 1.33 -3.63 -10.98
C ASN A 3 2.60 -3.07 -10.34
N TYR A 4 2.66 -3.10 -9.01
CA TYR A 4 3.77 -2.60 -8.21
C TYR A 4 4.17 -3.63 -7.15
N ASN A 5 5.43 -3.57 -6.71
CA ASN A 5 5.95 -4.48 -5.69
C ASN A 5 6.15 -3.74 -4.35
N VAL A 6 5.62 -4.33 -3.29
CA VAL A 6 5.78 -3.88 -1.90
C VAL A 6 6.81 -4.79 -1.21
N LYS A 7 7.88 -4.18 -0.71
CA LYS A 7 8.96 -4.80 0.04
C LYS A 7 8.45 -5.43 1.33
N ALA A 8 9.12 -6.50 1.72
CA ALA A 8 8.90 -7.14 3.00
C ALA A 8 9.57 -6.34 4.13
N LYS A 9 9.03 -6.44 5.35
CA LYS A 9 9.64 -5.98 6.61
C LYS A 9 9.87 -4.47 6.77
N GLU A 10 9.67 -3.68 5.72
CA GLU A 10 9.80 -2.21 5.74
C GLU A 10 8.52 -1.53 5.27
N TRP A 11 8.10 -0.47 5.96
CA TRP A 11 7.00 0.38 5.51
C TRP A 11 7.41 1.23 4.32
N GLN A 12 6.63 1.16 3.25
CA GLN A 12 6.81 1.98 2.06
C GLN A 12 5.60 2.87 1.85
N PRO A 13 5.78 4.19 1.69
CA PRO A 13 4.68 5.06 1.33
C PRO A 13 4.21 4.76 -0.10
N LEU A 14 2.94 5.01 -0.38
CA LEU A 14 2.33 4.83 -1.70
C LEU A 14 3.06 5.64 -2.78
N SER A 15 3.56 6.83 -2.43
CA SER A 15 4.40 7.67 -3.29
C SER A 15 5.66 6.97 -3.77
N ASP A 16 6.29 6.14 -2.92
CA ASP A 16 7.51 5.42 -3.28
C ASP A 16 7.20 4.16 -4.09
N ILE A 17 6.05 3.54 -3.82
CA ILE A 17 5.57 2.35 -4.55
C ILE A 17 5.22 2.73 -5.99
N MET A 18 4.48 3.83 -6.18
CA MET A 18 4.05 4.31 -7.49
C MET A 18 5.09 5.19 -8.19
N GLY A 19 5.97 5.85 -7.43
CA GLY A 19 7.01 6.73 -7.97
C GLY A 19 6.43 7.87 -8.80
N GLN A 20 6.85 7.95 -10.07
CA GLN A 20 6.40 8.99 -11.01
C GLN A 20 4.91 8.88 -11.37
N ASP A 21 4.28 7.72 -11.12
CA ASP A 21 2.85 7.52 -11.37
C ASP A 21 1.96 8.08 -10.24
N TYR A 22 2.55 8.50 -9.12
CA TYR A 22 1.80 9.01 -7.97
C TYR A 22 1.34 10.46 -8.20
N ASP A 23 0.03 10.68 -8.06
CA ASP A 23 -0.63 11.99 -8.09
C ASP A 23 -1.38 12.19 -6.77
N HIS A 24 -0.90 13.14 -5.97
CA HIS A 24 -1.45 13.47 -4.66
C HIS A 24 -2.89 14.00 -4.72
N THR A 25 -3.37 14.45 -5.88
CA THR A 25 -4.73 14.98 -6.07
C THR A 25 -5.75 13.89 -6.40
N LYS A 26 -5.30 12.67 -6.70
CA LYS A 26 -6.16 11.56 -7.14
C LYS A 26 -6.43 10.58 -6.01
N ALA A 27 -7.63 10.00 -6.07
CA ALA A 27 -7.97 8.80 -5.30
C ALA A 27 -7.58 7.55 -6.10
N TYR A 28 -7.26 6.47 -5.38
CA TYR A 28 -6.81 5.20 -5.93
C TYR A 28 -7.52 4.03 -5.26
N THR A 29 -7.73 2.95 -6.00
CA THR A 29 -8.03 1.64 -5.42
C THR A 29 -6.79 0.76 -5.51
N VAL A 30 -6.34 0.25 -4.38
CA VAL A 30 -5.21 -0.68 -4.27
C VAL A 30 -5.76 -2.09 -4.08
N HIS A 31 -5.59 -2.94 -5.08
CA HIS A 31 -5.93 -4.36 -5.02
C HIS A 31 -4.72 -5.13 -4.47
N ALA A 32 -4.86 -5.63 -3.24
CA ALA A 32 -3.83 -6.41 -2.58
C ALA A 32 -3.80 -7.83 -3.19
N ASN A 33 -2.72 -8.18 -3.90
CA ASN A 33 -2.54 -9.51 -4.44
C ASN A 33 -1.45 -10.27 -3.67
N SER A 34 -1.83 -10.79 -2.51
CA SER A 34 -1.03 -11.73 -1.73
C SER A 34 -1.31 -13.16 -2.22
N ILE A 35 -0.35 -13.73 -2.97
CA ILE A 35 -0.37 -15.16 -3.34
C ILE A 35 0.71 -15.86 -2.48
N GLY A 36 0.31 -16.59 -1.45
CA GLY A 36 1.20 -17.41 -0.61
C GLY A 36 1.19 -17.07 0.89
N ILE A 37 2.28 -17.40 1.59
CA ILE A 37 2.46 -17.27 3.06
C ILE A 37 2.63 -15.82 3.56
N GLY A 38 2.65 -14.85 2.65
CA GLY A 38 2.80 -13.43 2.96
C GLY A 38 1.46 -12.70 2.97
N PHE A 39 1.29 -11.71 3.84
CA PHE A 39 0.16 -10.79 3.84
C PHE A 39 0.66 -9.36 3.64
N LEU A 40 -0.25 -8.50 3.16
CA LEU A 40 0.01 -7.08 3.02
C LEU A 40 -0.52 -6.35 4.25
N CYS A 41 0.33 -5.57 4.90
CA CYS A 41 -0.09 -4.61 5.91
C CYS A 41 -0.37 -3.26 5.26
N TYR A 42 -1.39 -2.58 5.76
CA TYR A 42 -1.77 -1.23 5.41
C TYR A 42 -1.76 -0.33 6.65
N LEU A 43 -1.26 0.89 6.50
CA LEU A 43 -1.31 1.91 7.54
C LEU A 43 -1.51 3.29 6.91
N LYS A 44 -2.43 4.08 7.45
CA LYS A 44 -2.64 5.48 7.07
C LYS A 44 -2.27 6.36 8.26
N THR A 45 -1.34 7.30 8.07
CA THR A 45 -0.79 8.13 9.15
C THR A 45 -0.12 9.39 8.57
N THR A 46 0.02 10.43 9.38
CA THR A 46 0.69 11.70 9.00
C THR A 46 2.21 11.64 9.09
N GLU A 47 2.76 10.68 9.85
CA GLU A 47 4.19 10.51 10.09
C GLU A 47 4.73 9.21 9.50
N THR A 48 6.04 9.14 9.24
CA THR A 48 6.68 7.89 8.82
C THR A 48 6.62 6.87 9.96
N PRO A 49 5.96 5.72 9.78
CA PRO A 49 5.79 4.74 10.84
C PRO A 49 7.07 3.98 11.15
N ASP A 50 7.27 3.64 12.42
CA ASP A 50 8.29 2.69 12.83
C ASP A 50 7.98 1.27 12.29
N ASN A 51 9.02 0.51 11.94
CA ASN A 51 8.86 -0.82 11.38
C ASN A 51 8.27 -1.85 12.36
N GLY A 52 8.30 -1.59 13.66
CA GLY A 52 7.63 -2.36 14.70
C GLY A 52 6.13 -2.11 14.82
N ILE A 53 5.59 -1.05 14.21
CA ILE A 53 4.15 -0.77 14.22
C ILE A 53 3.40 -1.88 13.48
N ARG A 54 2.39 -2.43 14.16
CA ARG A 54 1.43 -3.37 13.55
C ARG A 54 0.36 -2.56 12.82
N GLY A 55 0.37 -2.60 11.49
CA GLY A 55 -0.70 -2.06 10.67
C GLY A 55 -1.88 -3.01 10.52
N LYS A 56 -2.86 -2.63 9.71
CA LYS A 56 -4.00 -3.49 9.35
C LYS A 56 -3.54 -4.56 8.37
N GLU A 57 -3.71 -5.83 8.73
CA GLU A 57 -3.47 -6.95 7.83
C GLU A 57 -4.63 -7.03 6.82
N LEU A 58 -4.28 -7.11 5.54
CA LEU A 58 -5.22 -7.26 4.44
C LEU A 58 -5.33 -8.73 4.07
N ALA A 59 -6.56 -9.19 3.84
CA ALA A 59 -6.81 -10.52 3.33
C ALA A 59 -6.24 -10.65 1.90
N PRO A 60 -5.87 -11.86 1.46
CA PRO A 60 -5.56 -12.10 0.06
C PRO A 60 -6.70 -11.62 -0.85
N PHE A 61 -6.35 -10.95 -1.95
CA PHE A 61 -7.29 -10.47 -2.97
C PHE A 61 -8.31 -9.43 -2.44
N SER A 62 -7.94 -8.61 -1.45
CA SER A 62 -8.78 -7.53 -0.93
C SER A 62 -8.44 -6.17 -1.53
N ASP A 63 -9.42 -5.28 -1.58
CA ASP A 63 -9.24 -3.92 -2.07
C ASP A 63 -9.13 -2.90 -0.93
N VAL A 64 -8.36 -1.85 -1.17
CA VAL A 64 -8.24 -0.69 -0.28
C VAL A 64 -8.44 0.59 -1.09
N SER A 65 -9.50 1.33 -0.77
CA SER A 65 -9.71 2.67 -1.31
C SER A 65 -8.82 3.68 -0.58
N VAL A 66 -7.98 4.35 -1.33
CA VAL A 66 -7.12 5.46 -0.92
C VAL A 66 -7.73 6.74 -1.48
N VAL A 67 -8.17 7.63 -0.60
CA VAL A 67 -8.64 8.95 -1.01
C VAL A 67 -7.46 9.87 -1.34
N ALA A 68 -7.69 10.91 -2.15
CA ALA A 68 -6.71 11.94 -2.45
C ALA A 68 -6.08 12.51 -1.17
N ASP A 69 -4.80 12.86 -1.24
CA ASP A 69 -3.97 13.18 -0.09
C ASP A 69 -4.39 14.52 0.54
N THR A 70 -5.13 14.46 1.66
CA THR A 70 -5.49 15.63 2.48
C THR A 70 -4.54 15.86 3.65
N GLY A 71 -3.35 15.21 3.64
CA GLY A 71 -2.32 15.32 4.68
C GLY A 71 -1.92 14.00 5.35
N ASP A 72 -2.67 12.91 5.10
CA ASP A 72 -2.35 11.57 5.58
C ASP A 72 -1.63 10.77 4.49
N LYS A 73 -0.50 10.17 4.84
CA LYS A 73 0.24 9.27 3.96
C LYS A 73 -0.26 7.83 4.12
N VAL A 74 -0.31 7.12 3.00
CA VAL A 74 -0.60 5.69 2.98
C VAL A 74 0.69 4.90 2.88
N TYR A 75 0.84 3.91 3.76
CA TYR A 75 1.98 3.01 3.81
C TYR A 75 1.54 1.56 3.63
N PHE A 76 2.37 0.79 2.94
CA PHE A 76 2.23 -0.64 2.77
C PHE A 76 3.50 -1.37 3.19
N LYS A 77 3.33 -2.60 3.69
CA LYS A 77 4.44 -3.46 4.12
C LYS A 77 4.11 -4.92 3.90
N GLY A 78 4.99 -5.67 3.24
CA GLY A 78 4.90 -7.13 3.14
C GLY A 78 5.33 -7.79 4.46
N SER A 79 4.66 -8.87 4.85
CA SER A 79 4.94 -9.55 6.13
C SER A 79 6.29 -10.28 6.15
N ALA A 80 6.47 -11.28 5.29
CA ALA A 80 7.67 -12.12 5.23
C ALA A 80 8.31 -12.16 3.84
N VAL A 81 7.52 -11.93 2.80
CA VAL A 81 7.93 -11.89 1.39
C VAL A 81 7.38 -10.62 0.75
N PRO A 82 8.02 -10.12 -0.33
CA PRO A 82 7.44 -9.02 -1.09
C PRO A 82 6.06 -9.38 -1.63
N VAL A 83 5.15 -8.41 -1.68
CA VAL A 83 3.77 -8.59 -2.12
C VAL A 83 3.52 -7.72 -3.35
N ASN A 84 2.84 -8.25 -4.36
CA ASN A 84 2.43 -7.47 -5.52
C ASN A 84 1.08 -6.81 -5.24
N VAL A 85 0.94 -5.56 -5.67
CA VAL A 85 -0.31 -4.81 -5.59
C VAL A 85 -0.64 -4.24 -6.95
N PHE A 86 -1.92 -4.23 -7.28
CA PHE A 86 -2.40 -3.58 -8.47
C PHE A 86 -3.10 -2.29 -8.07
N ILE A 87 -2.84 -1.21 -8.79
CA ILE A 87 -3.41 0.10 -8.48
C ILE A 87 -4.16 0.62 -9.70
N GLU A 88 -5.36 1.11 -9.45
CA GLU A 88 -6.22 1.81 -10.40
C GLU A 88 -6.65 3.18 -9.83
N ASP A 89 -6.90 4.12 -10.72
CA ASP A 89 -7.52 5.41 -10.37
C ASP A 89 -8.96 5.11 -9.89
N ALA A 90 -9.37 5.68 -8.76
CA ALA A 90 -10.75 5.54 -8.30
C ALA A 90 -11.66 6.46 -9.14
N GLU A 91 -12.67 5.89 -9.81
CA GLU A 91 -13.71 6.62 -10.54
C GLU A 91 -14.65 7.41 -9.61
#